data_AF-A0A258TEU1-F1
#
_entry.id   AF-A0A258TEU1-F1
#
_cell.length_a   1.000
_cell.length_b   1.000
_cell.length_c   1.000
_cell.angle_alpha   90.00
_cell.angle_beta   90.00
_cell.angle_gamma   90.00
#
_symmetry.space_group_name_H-M   'P 1'
#
loop_
_entity.id
_entity.type
_entity.pdbx_description
1 polymer ?
#
loop_
_entity_poly.entity_id
_entity_poly.type
_entity_poly.pdbx_seq_one_letter_code
_entity_poly.pdbx_strand_id
1 'polypeptide(L)' 'MQAGLWAGVSVCVLLALLSGWQDRRRLRRHDPDAIGIIDWPTVLVFSLIGAAILTTLALNA' A
#
# COMPACT_ATOMS: atom_id res chain seq x y z
N MET A 1 21.33 7.65 -8.55
CA MET A 1 20.05 8.34 -8.27
C MET A 1 18.85 7.46 -8.59
N GLN A 2 18.76 6.85 -9.77
CA GLN A 2 17.62 5.97 -10.14
C GLN A 2 17.38 4.78 -9.19
N ALA A 3 18.43 4.14 -8.65
CA ALA A 3 18.28 3.00 -7.73
C ALA A 3 17.46 3.32 -6.46
N GLY A 4 17.55 4.56 -5.93
CA GLY A 4 16.76 4.98 -4.77
C GLY A 4 15.28 5.17 -5.10
N LEU A 5 14.97 5.64 -6.31
CA LEU A 5 13.60 5.82 -6.78
C LEU A 5 12.91 4.48 -7.01
N TRP A 6 13.60 3.53 -7.65
CA TRP A 6 13.10 2.16 -7.84
C TRP A 6 12.92 1.41 -6.50
N ALA A 7 13.80 1.63 -5.53
CA ALA A 7 13.63 1.10 -4.17
C ALA A 7 12.36 1.68 -3.51
N GLY A 8 12.13 2.99 -3.61
CA GLY A 8 10.90 3.63 -3.11
C GLY A 8 9.63 3.06 -3.76
N VAL A 9 9.62 2.90 -5.09
CA VAL A 9 8.51 2.27 -5.82
C VAL A 9 8.25 0.85 -5.30
N SER A 10 9.30 0.04 -5.13
CA SER A 10 9.16 -1.34 -4.64
C SER A 10 8.54 -1.42 -3.24
N VAL A 11 8.92 -0.49 -2.34
CA VAL A 11 8.37 -0.41 -0.98
C VAL A 11 6.90 0.01 -1.00
N CYS A 12 6.53 1.00 -1.81
CA CYS A 12 5.13 1.40 -1.94
C CYS A 12 4.25 0.31 -2.57
N VAL A 13 4.77 -0.43 -3.55
CA VAL A 13 4.06 -1.58 -4.14
C VAL A 13 3.87 -2.69 -3.11
N LEU A 14 4.90 -3.01 -2.32
CA LEU A 14 4.79 -3.98 -1.23
C LEU A 14 3.76 -3.56 -0.18
N LEU A 15 3.76 -2.29 0.22
CA LEU A 15 2.77 -1.74 1.16
C LEU A 15 1.34 -1.81 0.61
N ALA A 16 1.14 -1.50 -0.68
CA ALA A 16 -0.16 -1.62 -1.33
C ALA A 16 -0.65 -3.07 -1.37
N LEU A 17 0.23 -4.03 -1.69
CA LEU A 17 -0.11 -5.46 -1.68
C LEU A 17 -0.44 -5.96 -0.26
N LEU A 18 0.33 -5.58 0.75
CA LEU A 18 0.10 -5.96 2.14
C LEU A 18 -1.22 -5.38 2.68
N SER A 19 -1.48 -4.10 2.39
CA SER A 19 -2.73 -3.43 2.75
C SER A 19 -3.94 -4.12 2.10
N GLY A 20 -3.91 -4.36 0.79
CA GLY A 20 -4.99 -5.05 0.08
C GLY A 20 -5.18 -6.48 0.56
N TRP A 21 -4.10 -7.19 0.93
CA TRP A 21 -4.19 -8.54 1.49
C TRP A 21 -4.77 -8.56 2.91
N GLN A 22 -4.43 -7.58 3.74
CA GLN A 22 -4.99 -7.46 5.09
C GLN A 22 -6.46 -7.08 5.07
N ASP A 23 -6.89 -6.24 4.13
CA ASP A 23 -8.30 -5.91 3.91
C ASP A 23 -9.09 -7.13 3.40
N ARG A 24 -8.51 -7.89 2.46
CA ARG A 24 -9.10 -9.15 1.96
C ARG A 24 -9.12 -10.26 3.01
N ARG A 25 -8.14 -10.27 3.93
CA ARG A 25 -8.16 -11.12 5.14
C ARG A 25 -9.23 -10.66 6.12
N ARG A 26 -9.48 -9.35 6.26
CA ARG A 26 -10.58 -8.78 7.08
C ARG A 26 -11.95 -9.23 6.55
N LEU A 27 -12.15 -9.19 5.24
CA LEU A 27 -13.36 -9.71 4.58
C LEU A 27 -13.59 -11.22 4.80
N ARG A 28 -12.55 -11.96 5.14
CA ARG A 28 -12.61 -13.39 5.50
C ARG A 28 -12.54 -13.64 7.02
N ARG A 29 -12.62 -12.60 7.86
CA ARG A 29 -12.62 -12.78 9.31
C ARG A 29 -13.90 -13.46 9.76
N HIS A 30 -13.71 -14.44 10.64
CA HIS A 30 -14.77 -15.20 11.30
C HIS A 30 -15.44 -14.41 12.44
N ASP A 31 -14.79 -13.33 12.91
CA ASP A 31 -15.25 -12.53 14.04
C ASP A 31 -15.44 -11.05 13.64
N PRO A 32 -16.69 -10.62 13.40
CA PRO A 32 -17.03 -9.26 12.96
C PRO A 32 -16.93 -8.21 14.09
N ASP A 33 -16.87 -8.61 15.35
CA ASP A 33 -16.84 -7.70 16.51
C ASP A 33 -15.42 -7.25 16.89
N ALA A 34 -14.39 -7.79 16.24
CA ALA A 34 -13.01 -7.35 16.43
C ALA A 34 -12.81 -5.94 15.83
N ILE A 35 -13.00 -4.91 16.67
CA ILE A 35 -12.85 -3.49 16.31
C ILE A 35 -11.47 -3.26 15.69
N GLY A 36 -11.49 -3.03 14.40
CA GLY A 36 -10.31 -2.83 13.62
C GLY A 36 -9.71 -1.44 13.81
N ILE A 37 -8.72 -1.29 14.71
CA ILE A 37 -8.09 0.01 15.03
C ILE A 37 -7.52 0.73 13.80
N ILE A 38 -7.08 -0.02 12.79
CA ILE A 38 -6.45 0.52 11.57
C ILE A 38 -7.43 0.42 10.40
N ASP A 39 -7.71 1.54 9.73
CA ASP A 39 -8.44 1.57 8.46
C ASP A 39 -7.52 1.20 7.30
N TRP A 40 -7.46 -0.11 7.01
CA TRP A 40 -6.71 -0.66 5.89
C TRP A 40 -7.04 -0.05 4.52
N PRO A 41 -8.30 0.32 4.21
CA PRO A 41 -8.62 1.00 2.95
C PRO A 41 -7.90 2.35 2.83
N THR A 42 -7.80 3.10 3.92
CA THR A 42 -7.09 4.38 3.94
C THR A 42 -5.60 4.17 3.68
N VAL A 43 -4.98 3.17 4.31
CA VAL A 43 -3.58 2.78 4.07
C VAL A 43 -3.35 2.36 2.62
N LEU A 44 -4.32 1.68 1.99
CA LEU A 44 -4.25 1.29 0.58
C LEU A 44 -4.18 2.52 -0.31
N VAL A 45 -5.11 3.46 -0.11
CA VAL A 45 -5.20 4.69 -0.91
C VAL A 45 -3.92 5.51 -0.78
N PHE A 46 -3.40 5.71 0.45
CA PHE A 46 -2.12 6.41 0.65
C PHE A 46 -0.94 5.68 0.00
N SER A 47 -0.90 4.34 0.07
CA SER A 47 0.15 3.55 -0.58
C SER A 47 0.11 3.65 -2.10
N LEU A 48 -1.09 3.63 -2.70
CA LEU A 48 -1.29 3.80 -4.14
C LEU A 48 -0.90 5.21 -4.61
N ILE A 49 -1.26 6.25 -3.85
CA ILE A 49 -0.86 7.63 -4.14
C ILE A 49 0.67 7.75 -4.09
N GLY A 50 1.31 7.24 -3.03
CA GLY A 50 2.77 7.23 -2.91
C GLY A 50 3.46 6.48 -4.06
N ALA A 51 2.94 5.30 -4.42
CA ALA A 51 3.43 4.52 -5.55
C ALA A 51 3.32 5.29 -6.88
N ALA A 52 2.19 5.94 -7.12
CA ALA A 52 1.97 6.72 -8.33
C ALA A 52 2.94 7.91 -8.44
N ILE A 53 3.14 8.65 -7.34
CA ILE A 53 4.08 9.78 -7.30
C ILE A 53 5.51 9.31 -7.56
N LEU A 54 5.98 8.27 -6.84
CA LEU A 54 7.33 7.74 -6.99
C LEU A 54 7.57 7.16 -8.38
N THR A 55 6.58 6.48 -8.96
CA THR A 55 6.66 5.95 -10.33
C THR A 55 6.75 7.09 -11.34
N THR A 56 5.96 8.14 -11.16
CA THR A 56 6.00 9.33 -12.04
C THR A 56 7.35 10.04 -11.96
N LEU A 57 7.90 10.20 -10.75
CA LEU A 57 9.25 10.74 -10.56
C LEU A 57 10.33 9.86 -11.19
N ALA A 58 10.24 8.54 -11.02
CA ALA A 58 11.20 7.59 -11.57
C ALA A 58 11.20 7.55 -13.10
N LEU A 59 10.04 7.75 -13.74
CA LEU A 59 9.91 7.80 -15.20
C LEU A 59 10.39 9.12 -15.79
N ASN A 60 10.34 10.21 -15.01
CA ASN A 60 10.73 11.55 -15.44
C ASN A 60 12.14 11.96 -14.96
N ALA A 61 12.94 11.00 -14.48
CA ALA A 61 14.29 11.18 -13.93
C ALA A 61 15.36 10.41 -14.74
#